data_AF-A0A453DHZ6-F1
#
_entry.id   AF-A0A453DHZ6-F1
#
_cell.length_a   1.000
_cell.length_b   1.000
_cell.length_c   1.000
_cell.angle_alpha   90.00
_cell.angle_beta   90.00
_cell.angle_gamma   90.00
#
_symmetry.space_group_name_H-M   'P 1'
#
loop_
_entity.id
_entity.type
_entity.pdbx_description
1 polymer ?
#
loop_
_entity_poly.entity_id
_entity_poly.type
_entity_poly.pdbx_seq_one_letter_code
_entity_poly.pdbx_strand_id
1 'polypeptide(L)'
;MFDRTLELQSEVEAVFAGDECAENRKSASTLVKCLAQAAKKTLIDFKDSIVKESPKNTSTDGDVHPLTSYVGNYIKYLMDYQSSLKLIFQESSNGDGTKSGLVSEISGLIHAVETNLDVKAKQYKDHALGILFLMNNINYIVRSIRRSQGFSW
;
A
#
# COMPACT_ATOMS: atom_id res chain seq x y z
N MET A 1 -14.47 7.34 -0.87
CA MET A 1 -15.36 7.27 0.31
C MET A 1 -14.76 7.99 1.50
N PHE A 2 -13.58 7.59 1.97
CA PHE A 2 -12.88 8.25 3.09
C PHE A 2 -12.81 9.78 2.95
N ASP A 3 -12.30 10.28 1.81
CA ASP A 3 -12.16 11.72 1.57
C ASP A 3 -13.50 12.44 1.69
N ARG A 4 -14.54 11.90 1.03
CA ARG A 4 -15.86 12.53 1.05
C ARG A 4 -16.47 12.55 2.45
N THR A 5 -16.29 11.49 3.23
CA THR A 5 -16.77 11.45 4.62
C THR A 5 -16.00 12.40 5.53
N LEU A 6 -14.73 12.68 5.23
CA LEU A 6 -13.91 13.64 5.96
C LEU A 6 -14.31 15.08 5.61
N GLU A 7 -14.53 15.38 4.33
CA GLU A 7 -14.97 16.70 3.85
C GLU A 7 -16.30 17.14 4.45
N LEU A 8 -17.26 16.21 4.54
CA LEU A 8 -18.61 16.48 5.04
C LEU A 8 -18.69 16.56 6.57
N GLN A 9 -17.59 16.31 7.30
CA GLN A 9 -17.64 16.15 8.74
C GLN A 9 -18.17 17.41 9.45
N SER A 10 -17.69 18.60 9.07
CA SER A 10 -18.15 19.86 9.68
C SER A 10 -19.62 20.16 9.39
N GLU A 11 -20.11 19.76 8.22
CA GLU A 11 -21.51 19.95 7.83
C GLU A 11 -22.43 19.00 8.61
N VAL A 12 -21.99 17.76 8.83
CA VAL A 12 -22.69 16.81 9.70
C VAL A 12 -22.75 17.33 11.13
N GLU A 13 -21.65 17.89 11.66
CA GLU A 13 -21.64 18.48 13.00
C GLU A 13 -22.62 19.66 13.12
N ALA A 14 -22.71 20.50 12.08
CA ALA A 14 -23.60 21.65 12.06
C ALA A 14 -25.09 21.27 11.93
N VAL A 15 -25.42 20.33 11.03
CA VAL A 15 -26.81 19.89 10.80
C VAL A 15 -27.36 19.12 11.99
N PHE A 16 -26.54 18.27 12.59
CA PHE A 16 -26.92 17.42 13.72
C PHE A 16 -26.54 18.05 15.07
N ALA A 17 -26.57 19.37 15.20
CA ALA A 17 -26.25 20.06 16.45
C ALA A 17 -27.25 19.71 17.58
N GLY A 18 -26.78 19.77 18.84
CA GLY A 18 -27.58 19.47 20.03
C GLY A 18 -27.43 18.03 20.54
N ASP A 19 -27.84 17.79 21.80
CA ASP A 19 -27.56 16.53 22.49
C ASP A 19 -28.36 15.33 21.95
N GLU A 20 -29.59 15.56 21.48
CA GLU A 20 -30.45 14.51 20.93
C GLU A 20 -29.85 13.84 19.69
N CYS A 21 -29.02 14.57 18.93
CA CYS A 21 -28.37 14.08 17.72
C CYS A 21 -26.92 13.62 17.95
N ALA A 22 -26.46 13.51 19.20
CA ALA A 22 -25.08 13.14 19.52
C ALA A 22 -24.66 11.78 18.93
N GLU A 23 -25.57 10.79 18.93
CA GLU A 23 -25.29 9.46 18.36
C GLU A 23 -25.16 9.49 16.83
N ASN A 24 -25.86 10.40 16.12
CA ASN A 24 -25.70 10.59 14.67
C ASN A 24 -24.29 11.11 14.34
N ARG A 25 -23.82 12.12 15.09
CA ARG A 25 -22.46 12.69 14.90
C ARG A 25 -21.38 11.67 15.21
N LYS A 26 -21.55 10.94 16.32
CA LYS A 26 -20.65 9.83 16.71
C LYS A 26 -20.63 8.72 15.67
N SER A 27 -21.77 8.35 15.10
CA SER A 27 -21.87 7.34 14.04
C SER A 27 -21.12 7.79 12.77
N ALA A 28 -21.28 9.05 12.37
CA ALA A 28 -20.56 9.61 11.23
C ALA A 28 -19.04 9.64 11.46
N SER A 29 -18.59 10.07 12.64
CA SER A 29 -17.17 10.02 13.01
C SER A 29 -16.62 8.59 13.03
N THR A 30 -17.41 7.64 13.54
CA THR A 30 -17.05 6.23 13.57
C THR A 30 -16.91 5.67 12.16
N LEU A 31 -17.79 6.05 11.22
CA LEU A 31 -17.69 5.62 9.82
C LEU A 31 -16.36 6.05 9.18
N VAL A 32 -15.90 7.28 9.41
CA VAL A 32 -14.59 7.77 8.90
C VAL A 32 -13.46 6.88 9.42
N LYS A 33 -13.47 6.56 10.73
CA LYS A 33 -12.48 5.68 11.36
C LYS A 33 -12.53 4.27 10.78
N CYS A 34 -13.73 3.70 10.61
CA CYS A 34 -13.90 2.38 10.02
C CYS A 34 -13.40 2.32 8.58
N LEU A 35 -13.61 3.37 7.78
CA LEU A 35 -13.08 3.46 6.42
C LEU A 35 -11.54 3.48 6.40
N ALA A 36 -10.91 4.25 7.29
CA ALA A 36 -9.46 4.25 7.44
C ALA A 36 -8.93 2.87 7.87
N GLN A 37 -9.56 2.24 8.87
CA GLN A 37 -9.20 0.90 9.34
C GLN A 37 -9.38 -0.17 8.25
N ALA A 38 -10.46 -0.10 7.47
CA ALA A 38 -10.69 -1.00 6.34
C ALA A 38 -9.58 -0.85 5.30
N ALA A 39 -9.22 0.38 4.92
CA ALA A 39 -8.12 0.64 3.98
C ALA A 39 -6.78 0.07 4.48
N LYS A 40 -6.45 0.27 5.77
CA LYS A 40 -5.26 -0.33 6.41
C LYS A 40 -5.28 -1.85 6.31
N LYS A 41 -6.40 -2.45 6.70
CA LYS A 41 -6.56 -3.91 6.68
C LYS A 41 -6.43 -4.47 5.27
N THR A 42 -7.03 -3.81 4.27
CA THR A 42 -6.88 -4.21 2.86
C THR A 42 -5.42 -4.22 2.43
N LEU A 43 -4.63 -3.23 2.84
CA LEU A 43 -3.21 -3.18 2.48
C LEU A 43 -2.39 -4.29 3.16
N ILE A 44 -2.71 -4.61 4.41
CA ILE A 44 -2.12 -5.74 5.15
C ILE A 44 -2.47 -7.06 4.46
N ASP A 45 -3.75 -7.31 4.22
CA ASP A 45 -4.23 -8.54 3.58
C ASP A 45 -3.63 -8.68 2.16
N PHE A 46 -3.44 -7.56 1.45
CA PHE A 46 -2.78 -7.54 0.14
C PHE A 46 -1.30 -7.93 0.22
N LYS A 47 -0.52 -7.37 1.17
CA LYS A 47 0.89 -7.78 1.40
C LYS A 47 1.00 -9.28 1.67
N ASP A 48 0.12 -9.82 2.51
CA ASP A 48 0.08 -11.25 2.82
C ASP A 48 -0.25 -12.09 1.59
N SER A 49 -1.16 -11.62 0.74
CA SER A 49 -1.53 -12.32 -0.50
C SER A 49 -0.37 -12.38 -1.51
N ILE A 50 0.45 -11.33 -1.59
CA ILE A 50 1.67 -11.29 -2.42
C ILE A 50 2.65 -12.34 -1.95
N VAL A 51 2.94 -12.39 -0.64
CA VAL A 51 3.89 -13.36 -0.08
C VAL A 51 3.45 -14.80 -0.34
N LYS A 52 2.14 -15.07 -0.22
CA LYS A 52 1.55 -16.41 -0.41
C LYS A 52 1.37 -16.82 -1.88
N GLU A 53 1.62 -15.94 -2.84
CA GLU A 53 1.43 -16.26 -4.25
C GLU A 53 2.37 -17.39 -4.70
N SER A 54 1.78 -18.43 -5.31
CA SER A 54 2.48 -19.66 -5.71
C SER A 54 3.70 -19.40 -6.61
N PRO A 55 4.79 -20.17 -6.46
CA PRO A 55 5.98 -20.04 -7.30
C PRO A 55 5.83 -20.66 -8.69
N LYS A 56 4.71 -21.32 -9.02
CA LYS A 56 4.54 -22.14 -10.24
C LYS A 56 4.52 -21.35 -11.57
N ASN A 57 4.68 -20.04 -11.56
CA ASN A 57 4.59 -19.15 -12.72
C ASN A 57 5.90 -18.41 -13.05
N THR A 58 7.06 -18.94 -12.65
CA THR A 58 8.36 -18.34 -13.01
C THR A 58 8.55 -18.37 -14.53
N SER A 59 8.91 -17.22 -15.11
CA SER A 59 9.31 -17.11 -16.50
C SER A 59 10.50 -18.05 -16.77
N THR A 60 10.61 -18.59 -17.98
CA THR A 60 11.75 -19.45 -18.33
C THR A 60 13.04 -18.65 -18.51
N ASP A 61 12.92 -17.36 -18.80
CA ASP A 61 14.03 -16.53 -19.31
C ASP A 61 14.48 -15.45 -18.31
N GLY A 62 13.96 -15.46 -17.08
CA GLY A 62 14.34 -14.48 -16.05
C GLY A 62 13.77 -13.08 -16.27
N ASP A 63 12.71 -12.95 -17.06
CA ASP A 63 12.01 -11.69 -17.32
C ASP A 63 11.26 -11.14 -16.09
N VAL A 64 10.72 -9.93 -16.24
CA VAL A 64 9.82 -9.33 -15.24
C VAL A 64 8.57 -10.20 -15.07
N HIS A 65 8.35 -10.65 -13.84
CA HIS A 65 7.20 -11.45 -13.47
C HIS A 65 5.90 -10.62 -13.49
N PRO A 66 4.75 -11.18 -13.92
CA PRO A 66 3.47 -10.47 -13.91
C PRO A 66 3.12 -9.84 -12.56
N LEU A 67 3.35 -10.56 -11.44
CA LEU A 67 3.20 -10.04 -10.07
C LEU A 67 3.95 -8.72 -9.86
N THR A 68 5.21 -8.65 -10.31
CA THR A 68 6.05 -7.46 -10.15
C THR A 68 5.44 -6.25 -10.85
N SER A 69 4.96 -6.44 -12.10
CA SER A 69 4.30 -5.38 -12.84
C SER A 69 2.96 -4.97 -12.21
N TYR A 70 2.21 -5.94 -11.70
CA TYR A 70 0.94 -5.71 -11.02
C TYR A 70 1.12 -4.88 -9.76
N VAL A 71 2.05 -5.27 -8.88
CA VAL A 71 2.32 -4.53 -7.64
C VAL A 71 2.96 -3.17 -7.92
N GLY A 72 3.85 -3.07 -8.92
CA GLY A 72 4.40 -1.77 -9.34
C GLY A 72 3.33 -0.80 -9.80
N ASN A 73 2.36 -1.26 -10.61
CA ASN A 73 1.21 -0.45 -11.02
C ASN A 73 0.28 -0.14 -9.84
N TYR A 74 0.09 -1.07 -8.92
CA TYR A 74 -0.70 -0.84 -7.71
C TYR A 74 -0.09 0.27 -6.85
N ILE A 75 1.23 0.24 -6.60
CA ILE A 75 1.95 1.30 -5.89
C ILE A 75 1.77 2.64 -6.62
N LYS A 76 1.85 2.65 -7.96
CA LYS A 76 1.59 3.87 -8.75
C LYS A 76 0.19 4.43 -8.46
N TYR A 77 -0.85 3.60 -8.47
CA TYR A 77 -2.21 4.03 -8.14
C TYR A 77 -2.37 4.50 -6.70
N LEU A 78 -1.68 3.87 -5.73
CA LEU A 78 -1.67 4.36 -4.36
C LEU A 78 -1.11 5.79 -4.28
N MET A 79 -0.08 6.10 -5.07
CA MET A 79 0.52 7.44 -5.06
C MET A 79 -0.43 8.53 -5.58
N ASP A 80 -1.43 8.19 -6.41
CA ASP A 80 -2.46 9.14 -6.82
C ASP A 80 -3.35 9.58 -5.62
N TYR A 81 -3.41 8.77 -4.56
CA TYR A 81 -4.13 9.04 -3.31
C TYR A 81 -3.20 9.38 -2.13
N GLN A 82 -1.97 9.84 -2.41
CA GLN A 82 -0.94 10.05 -1.38
C GLN A 82 -1.42 10.92 -0.21
N SER A 83 -2.19 11.98 -0.45
CA SER A 83 -2.70 12.87 0.60
C SER A 83 -3.65 12.15 1.55
N SER A 84 -4.62 11.42 1.02
CA SER A 84 -5.58 10.63 1.79
C SER A 84 -4.89 9.50 2.55
N LEU A 85 -3.96 8.81 1.89
CA LEU A 85 -3.19 7.73 2.53
C LEU A 85 -2.28 8.27 3.64
N LYS A 86 -1.69 9.47 3.49
CA LYS A 86 -0.95 10.11 4.59
C LYS A 86 -1.83 10.31 5.82
N LEU A 87 -3.08 10.74 5.66
CA LEU A 87 -4.04 10.89 6.76
C LEU A 87 -4.41 9.54 7.38
N ILE A 88 -4.69 8.53 6.54
CA ILE A 88 -5.04 7.18 6.99
C ILE A 88 -3.89 6.58 7.82
N PHE A 89 -2.66 6.67 7.32
CA PHE A 89 -1.46 6.09 7.95
C PHE A 89 -0.73 7.04 8.90
N GLN A 90 -1.37 8.13 9.32
CA GLN A 90 -0.78 9.13 10.22
C GLN A 90 -0.87 8.77 11.72
N GLU A 91 -1.21 7.54 12.09
CA GLU A 91 -1.54 7.19 13.47
C GLU A 91 -0.41 7.50 14.48
N SER A 92 -0.63 8.58 15.25
CA SER A 92 -0.07 8.87 16.57
C SER A 92 1.46 8.91 16.71
N SER A 93 2.16 9.72 15.91
CA SER A 93 3.53 10.12 16.31
C SER A 93 3.43 11.18 17.41
N ASN A 94 3.52 10.72 18.66
CA ASN A 94 4.13 11.51 19.72
C ASN A 94 5.60 11.75 19.33
N GLY A 95 5.85 12.83 18.58
CA GLY A 95 7.06 13.62 18.72
C GLY A 95 8.41 13.01 18.33
N ASP A 96 8.48 11.95 17.53
CA ASP A 96 9.78 11.52 16.99
C ASP A 96 9.71 11.38 15.46
N GLY A 97 10.71 11.94 14.78
CA GLY A 97 10.82 12.15 13.33
C GLY A 97 11.00 10.87 12.52
N THR A 98 10.28 9.81 12.88
CA THR A 98 10.28 8.51 12.21
C THR A 98 9.40 8.56 10.97
N LYS A 99 9.92 7.97 9.88
CA LYS A 99 9.34 7.86 8.53
C LYS A 99 7.81 7.87 8.52
N SER A 100 7.21 8.74 7.69
CA SER A 100 5.76 8.79 7.45
C SER A 100 5.17 7.36 7.35
N GLY A 101 4.10 7.05 8.09
CA GLY A 101 3.52 5.70 8.13
C GLY A 101 3.22 5.14 6.74
N LEU A 102 2.86 6.00 5.78
CA LEU A 102 2.71 5.63 4.37
C LEU A 102 3.99 5.06 3.77
N VAL A 103 5.17 5.64 4.06
CA VAL A 103 6.45 5.12 3.58
C VAL A 103 6.70 3.72 4.12
N SER A 104 6.41 3.48 5.41
CA SER A 104 6.52 2.13 6.01
C SER A 104 5.63 1.12 5.28
N GLU A 105 4.42 1.51 4.93
CA GLU A 105 3.49 0.64 4.21
C GLU A 105 3.92 0.33 2.77
N ILE A 106 4.40 1.35 2.04
CA ILE A 106 4.94 1.15 0.69
C ILE A 106 6.20 0.28 0.74
N SER A 107 7.10 0.52 1.70
CA SER A 107 8.26 -0.34 1.92
C SER A 107 7.85 -1.78 2.24
N GLY A 108 6.80 -1.98 3.03
CA GLY A 108 6.25 -3.31 3.32
C GLY A 108 5.72 -4.03 2.07
N LEU A 109 5.08 -3.31 1.15
CA LEU A 109 4.65 -3.87 -0.14
C LEU A 109 5.82 -4.30 -1.01
N ILE A 110 6.85 -3.46 -1.11
CA ILE A 110 8.07 -3.77 -1.87
C ILE A 110 8.73 -5.03 -1.29
N HIS A 111 8.86 -5.08 0.04
CA HIS A 111 9.44 -6.22 0.73
C HIS A 111 8.64 -7.51 0.54
N ALA A 112 7.31 -7.44 0.51
CA ALA A 112 6.45 -8.59 0.21
C ALA A 112 6.74 -9.16 -1.19
N VAL A 113 6.92 -8.29 -2.19
CA VAL A 113 7.29 -8.70 -3.55
C VAL A 113 8.69 -9.29 -3.58
N GLU A 114 9.68 -8.64 -2.96
CA GLU A 114 11.06 -9.14 -2.88
C GLU A 114 11.12 -10.54 -2.26
N THR A 115 10.44 -10.74 -1.13
CA THR A 115 10.38 -12.04 -0.44
C THR A 115 9.79 -13.11 -1.35
N ASN A 116 8.71 -12.79 -2.04
CA ASN A 116 8.07 -13.73 -2.95
C ASN A 116 8.95 -14.06 -4.18
N LEU A 117 9.61 -13.05 -4.74
CA LEU A 117 10.54 -13.20 -5.85
C LEU A 117 11.78 -14.02 -5.48
N ASP A 118 12.30 -13.89 -4.26
CA ASP A 118 13.42 -14.69 -3.76
C ASP A 118 13.07 -16.20 -3.72
N VAL A 119 11.88 -16.54 -3.25
CA VAL A 119 11.37 -17.92 -3.27
C VAL A 119 11.25 -18.45 -4.70
N LYS A 120 10.78 -17.61 -5.63
CA LYS A 120 10.67 -17.92 -7.05
C LYS A 120 12.03 -18.07 -7.73
N ALA A 121 13.00 -17.21 -7.42
CA ALA A 121 14.35 -17.26 -7.96
C ALA A 121 15.08 -18.58 -7.63
N LYS A 122 14.79 -19.16 -6.46
CA LYS A 122 15.34 -20.46 -6.03
C LYS A 122 14.79 -21.66 -6.82
N GLN A 123 13.76 -21.48 -7.64
CA GLN A 123 13.21 -22.54 -8.50
C GLN A 123 13.98 -22.72 -9.82
N TYR A 124 14.82 -21.76 -10.20
CA TYR A 124 15.66 -21.89 -11.40
C TYR A 124 16.78 -22.91 -11.16
N LYS A 125 17.01 -23.77 -12.15
CA LYS A 125 18.14 -24.72 -12.13
C LYS A 125 19.49 -24.01 -12.23
N ASP A 126 19.55 -22.96 -13.05
CA ASP A 126 20.72 -22.11 -13.18
C ASP A 126 20.65 -20.96 -12.17
N HIS A 127 21.65 -20.91 -11.29
CA HIS A 127 21.78 -19.88 -10.27
C HIS A 127 21.94 -18.47 -10.87
N ALA A 128 22.71 -18.34 -11.95
CA ALA A 128 22.92 -17.05 -12.61
C ALA A 128 21.62 -16.50 -13.19
N LEU A 129 20.76 -17.37 -13.71
CA LEU A 129 19.45 -17.01 -14.22
C LEU A 129 18.49 -16.56 -13.10
N GLY A 130 18.52 -17.21 -11.94
CA GLY A 130 17.78 -16.79 -10.75
C GLY A 130 18.21 -15.40 -10.25
N ILE A 131 19.51 -15.09 -10.29
CA ILE A 131 20.03 -13.75 -9.97
C ILE A 131 19.56 -12.73 -11.00
N LEU A 132 19.64 -13.04 -12.30
CA LEU A 132 19.18 -12.15 -13.37
C LEU A 132 17.69 -11.82 -13.23
N PHE A 133 16.87 -12.83 -12.90
CA PHE A 133 15.45 -12.67 -12.59
C PHE A 133 15.22 -11.65 -11.45
N LEU A 134 15.94 -11.78 -10.33
CA LEU A 134 15.83 -10.84 -9.22
C LEU A 134 16.23 -9.42 -9.65
N MET A 135 17.35 -9.28 -10.37
CA MET A 135 17.83 -7.99 -10.87
C MET A 135 16.78 -7.29 -11.75
N ASN A 136 16.20 -8.02 -12.71
CA ASN A 136 15.19 -7.48 -13.63
C ASN A 136 13.96 -6.99 -12.89
N ASN A 137 13.47 -7.78 -11.94
CA ASN A 137 12.25 -7.48 -11.20
C ASN A 137 12.43 -6.34 -10.18
N ILE A 138 13.51 -6.34 -9.40
CA ILE A 138 13.81 -5.25 -8.46
C ILE A 138 14.01 -3.93 -9.21
N ASN A 139 14.76 -3.96 -10.32
CA ASN A 139 14.97 -2.79 -11.16
C ASN A 139 13.65 -2.26 -11.74
N TYR A 140 12.71 -3.14 -12.11
CA TYR A 140 11.38 -2.74 -12.56
C TYR A 140 10.61 -1.99 -11.46
N ILE A 141 10.60 -2.50 -10.22
CA ILE A 141 9.93 -1.86 -9.08
C ILE A 141 10.53 -0.47 -8.82
N VAL A 142 11.85 -0.37 -8.75
CA VAL A 142 12.56 0.91 -8.53
C VAL A 142 12.21 1.92 -9.63
N ARG A 143 12.21 1.49 -10.91
CA ARG A 143 11.84 2.37 -12.04
C ARG A 143 10.37 2.79 -11.98
N SER A 144 9.47 1.90 -11.55
CA SER A 144 8.05 2.19 -11.42
C SER A 144 7.80 3.25 -10.36
N ILE A 145 8.47 3.14 -9.21
CA ILE A 145 8.39 4.11 -8.10
C ILE A 145 9.01 5.44 -8.48
N ARG A 146 10.19 5.46 -9.11
CA ARG A 146 10.86 6.71 -9.51
C ARG A 146 10.07 7.51 -10.54
N ARG A 147 9.18 6.87 -11.30
CA ARG A 147 8.30 7.52 -12.28
C ARG A 147 7.00 8.01 -11.68
N SER A 148 6.60 7.56 -10.49
CA SER A 148 5.43 8.13 -9.80
C SER A 148 5.86 9.44 -9.14
N GLN A 149 5.08 10.51 -9.33
CA GLN A 149 5.46 11.89 -8.95
C GLN A 149 5.48 12.14 -7.42
N GLY A 150 5.47 11.09 -6.58
CA GLY A 150 5.30 11.20 -5.13
C GLY A 150 6.54 10.90 -4.27
N PHE A 151 7.69 10.57 -4.88
CA PHE A 151 8.96 10.31 -4.19
C PHE A 151 10.08 11.20 -4.72
N SER A 152 10.30 12.36 -4.11
CA SER A 152 11.58 13.08 -4.21
C SER A 152 12.47 12.66 -3.04
N TRP A 153 13.67 12.14 -3.34
CA TRP A 153 14.74 11.95 -2.36
C TRP A 153 15.37 13.29 -1.99
#